data_AF-A0A8B4Q838-F1
#
_entry.id   AF-A0A8B4Q838-F1
#
_cell.length_a   1.000
_cell.length_b   1.000
_cell.length_c   1.000
_cell.angle_alpha   90.00
_cell.angle_beta   90.00
_cell.angle_gamma   90.00
#
_symmetry.space_group_name_H-M   'P 1'
#
loop_
_entity.id
_entity.type
_entity.pdbx_description
1 polymer ?
#
loop_
_entity_poly.entity_id
_entity_poly.type
_entity_poly.pdbx_seq_one_letter_code
_entity_poly.pdbx_strand_id
1 'polypeptide(L)'
;MEISPISVVQLVSPTLNQTAPVQNVKTEQSFGTVLKDAINSVNEAQNQSDLMTNKLVSGQDVDLSDVMITAQKASVTLNTALQVRNKAVEAYQEIMRMTV
;
A
#
# COMPACT_ATOMS: atom_id res chain seq x y z
N MET A 1 19.01 23.71 -68.43
CA MET A 1 19.02 22.29 -68.00
C MET A 1 19.84 22.25 -66.74
N GLU A 2 19.23 22.64 -65.63
CA GLU A 2 19.89 22.75 -64.33
C GLU A 2 19.60 21.44 -63.60
N ILE A 3 20.63 20.65 -63.38
CA ILE A 3 20.58 19.39 -62.63
C ILE A 3 20.49 19.72 -61.14
N SER A 4 19.32 19.51 -60.54
CA SER A 4 19.15 19.58 -59.09
C SER A 4 19.94 18.46 -58.42
N PRO A 5 20.75 18.73 -57.37
CA PRO A 5 21.52 17.71 -56.68
C PRO A 5 20.60 16.81 -55.83
N ILE A 6 20.91 15.52 -55.81
CA ILE A 6 20.26 14.50 -54.99
C ILE A 6 20.50 14.85 -53.51
N SER A 7 19.42 15.13 -52.77
CA SER A 7 19.47 15.28 -51.32
C SER A 7 19.80 13.95 -50.65
N VAL A 8 20.87 13.96 -49.86
CA VAL A 8 21.32 12.84 -49.03
C VAL A 8 20.20 12.40 -48.08
N VAL A 9 19.92 11.10 -48.06
CA VAL A 9 18.97 10.48 -47.11
C VAL A 9 19.48 10.71 -45.69
N GLN A 10 18.71 11.49 -44.91
CA GLN A 10 18.99 11.72 -43.51
C GLN A 10 18.70 10.44 -42.71
N LEU A 11 19.73 9.94 -42.04
CA LEU A 11 19.67 8.78 -41.14
C LEU A 11 18.58 9.00 -40.08
N VAL A 12 17.66 8.03 -39.96
CA VAL A 12 16.64 8.03 -38.91
C VAL A 12 17.32 7.68 -37.58
N SER A 13 17.27 8.60 -36.62
CA SER A 13 17.61 8.31 -35.23
C SER A 13 16.51 7.40 -34.66
N PRO A 14 16.84 6.34 -33.88
CA PRO A 14 15.81 5.60 -33.17
C PRO A 14 15.21 6.52 -32.11
N THR A 15 14.02 7.04 -32.37
CA THR A 15 13.19 7.66 -31.36
C THR A 15 12.76 6.56 -30.40
N LEU A 16 13.39 6.49 -29.23
CA LEU A 16 12.80 5.83 -28.06
C LEU A 16 11.63 6.68 -27.57
N ASN A 17 10.56 6.71 -28.36
CA ASN A 17 9.30 7.34 -28.02
C ASN A 17 8.36 6.26 -27.49
N GLN A 18 8.70 5.74 -26.31
CA GLN A 18 7.74 5.03 -25.47
C GLN A 18 7.50 5.85 -24.20
N THR A 19 6.92 7.03 -24.37
CA THR A 19 5.94 7.50 -23.39
C THR A 19 4.74 6.58 -23.49
N ALA A 20 4.81 5.44 -22.81
CA ALA A 20 3.60 4.81 -22.33
C ALA A 20 2.79 5.89 -21.60
N PRO A 21 1.46 5.98 -21.81
CA PRO A 21 0.67 6.84 -20.95
C PRO A 21 0.95 6.36 -19.53
N VAL A 22 1.59 7.22 -18.73
CA VAL A 22 1.54 7.11 -17.28
C VAL A 22 0.05 7.09 -17.00
N GLN A 23 -0.51 5.89 -16.81
CA GLN A 23 -1.78 5.76 -16.15
C GLN A 23 -1.56 6.52 -14.86
N ASN A 24 -2.17 7.71 -14.80
CA ASN A 24 -2.51 8.33 -13.54
C ASN A 24 -3.25 7.24 -12.80
N VAL A 25 -2.50 6.47 -11.99
CA VAL A 25 -3.06 5.67 -10.92
C VAL A 25 -3.72 6.72 -10.08
N LYS A 26 -5.01 6.90 -10.37
CA LYS A 26 -5.93 7.77 -9.69
C LYS A 26 -5.62 7.56 -8.23
N THR A 27 -4.98 8.55 -7.61
CA THR A 27 -4.58 8.52 -6.20
C THR A 27 -5.85 8.65 -5.38
N GLU A 28 -6.78 7.70 -5.52
CA GLU A 28 -8.07 7.72 -4.83
C GLU A 28 -7.94 7.20 -3.40
N GLN A 29 -6.80 6.61 -3.05
CA GLN A 29 -6.48 6.25 -1.68
C GLN A 29 -5.21 7.00 -1.27
N SER A 30 -5.40 8.21 -0.75
CA SER A 30 -4.33 8.91 -0.04
C SER A 30 -3.83 8.02 1.10
N PHE A 31 -2.54 8.09 1.43
CA PHE A 31 -2.00 7.37 2.59
C PHE A 31 -2.80 7.67 3.88
N GLY A 32 -3.34 8.89 4.01
CA GLY A 32 -4.24 9.27 5.11
C GLY A 32 -5.55 8.47 5.13
N THR A 33 -6.10 8.12 3.96
CA THR A 33 -7.28 7.24 3.83
C THR A 33 -6.95 5.84 4.32
N VAL A 34 -5.82 5.27 3.88
CA VAL A 34 -5.37 3.93 4.31
C VAL A 34 -5.08 3.89 5.81
N LEU A 35 -4.45 4.94 6.36
CA LEU A 35 -4.19 5.05 7.80
C LEU A 35 -5.50 5.17 8.60
N LYS A 36 -6.47 5.93 8.08
CA LYS A 36 -7.78 6.09 8.71
C LYS A 36 -8.56 4.77 8.70
N ASP A 37 -8.52 4.05 7.59
CA ASP A 37 -9.14 2.73 7.46
C ASP A 37 -8.46 1.70 8.38
N ALA A 38 -7.13 1.76 8.52
CA ALA A 38 -6.40 0.91 9.46
C ALA A 38 -6.78 1.21 10.92
N ILE A 39 -6.91 2.49 11.32
CA ILE A 39 -7.35 2.87 12.67
C ILE A 39 -8.80 2.42 12.91
N ASN A 40 -9.69 2.59 11.94
CA ASN A 40 -11.07 2.12 12.02
C ASN A 40 -11.14 0.59 12.16
N SER A 41 -10.33 -0.14 11.39
CA SER A 41 -10.27 -1.60 11.46
C SER A 41 -9.78 -2.09 12.83
N VAL A 42 -8.82 -1.39 13.45
CA VAL A 42 -8.36 -1.69 14.81
C VAL A 42 -9.45 -1.41 15.85
N ASN A 43 -10.22 -0.33 15.68
CA ASN A 43 -11.35 -0.01 16.56
C ASN A 43 -12.44 -1.09 16.47
N GLU A 44 -12.77 -1.52 15.26
CA GLU A 44 -13.76 -2.57 15.01
C GLU A 44 -13.31 -3.93 15.56
N ALA A 45 -12.04 -4.28 15.39
CA ALA A 45 -11.46 -5.49 15.97
C ALA A 45 -11.45 -5.50 17.51
N GLN A 46 -11.22 -4.34 18.14
CA GLN A 46 -11.35 -4.18 19.60
C GLN A 46 -12.78 -4.40 20.07
N ASN A 47 -13.74 -3.75 19.42
CA ASN A 47 -15.15 -3.85 19.77
C ASN A 47 -15.67 -5.29 19.59
N GLN A 48 -15.24 -5.97 18.52
CA GLN A 48 -15.55 -7.38 18.30
C GLN A 48 -14.91 -8.29 19.35
N SER A 49 -13.68 -7.99 19.79
CA SER A 49 -13.02 -8.70 20.89
C SER A 49 -13.80 -8.55 22.20
N ASP A 50 -14.23 -7.34 22.57
CA ASP A 50 -15.02 -7.11 23.79
C ASP A 50 -16.35 -7.89 23.76
N LEU A 51 -16.97 -7.97 22.58
CA LEU A 51 -18.19 -8.74 22.34
C LEU A 51 -17.95 -10.26 22.46
N MET A 52 -16.84 -10.76 21.91
CA MET A 52 -16.42 -12.16 22.04
C MET A 52 -16.02 -12.51 23.48
N THR A 53 -15.30 -11.63 24.18
CA THR A 53 -14.95 -11.82 25.60
C THR A 53 -16.21 -11.88 26.47
N ASN A 54 -17.22 -11.04 26.20
CA ASN A 54 -18.52 -11.14 26.86
C ASN A 54 -19.22 -12.49 26.59
N LYS A 55 -19.16 -12.98 25.35
CA LYS A 55 -19.72 -14.29 24.96
C LYS A 55 -18.97 -15.47 25.59
N LEU A 56 -17.64 -15.36 25.71
CA LEU A 56 -16.78 -16.35 26.35
C LEU A 56 -17.02 -16.44 27.85
N VAL A 57 -17.09 -15.29 28.55
CA VAL A 57 -17.44 -15.24 29.99
C VAL A 57 -18.87 -15.75 30.22
N SER A 58 -19.74 -15.62 29.23
CA SER A 58 -21.09 -16.20 29.22
C SER A 58 -21.13 -17.72 28.91
N GLY A 59 -19.98 -18.38 28.70
CA GLY A 59 -19.87 -19.84 28.58
C GLY A 59 -20.21 -20.42 27.20
N GLN A 60 -20.04 -19.67 26.11
CA GLN A 60 -20.20 -20.20 24.75
C GLN A 60 -18.96 -21.01 24.30
N ASP A 61 -19.21 -22.07 23.52
CA ASP A 61 -18.26 -23.05 22.98
C ASP A 61 -17.12 -22.37 22.19
N VAL A 62 -15.92 -22.28 22.79
CA VAL A 62 -14.72 -21.79 22.11
C VAL A 62 -13.61 -22.81 22.30
N ASP A 63 -13.12 -23.34 21.17
CA ASP A 63 -12.08 -24.36 21.13
C ASP A 63 -10.72 -23.71 21.48
N LEU A 64 -9.98 -24.29 22.44
CA LEU A 64 -8.67 -23.79 22.89
C LEU A 64 -7.68 -23.63 21.73
N SER A 65 -7.82 -24.47 20.71
CA SER A 65 -7.02 -24.47 19.49
C SER A 65 -7.19 -23.17 18.69
N ASP A 66 -8.43 -22.68 18.59
CA ASP A 66 -8.76 -21.44 17.88
C ASP A 66 -8.23 -20.22 18.61
N VAL A 67 -8.21 -20.25 19.95
CA VAL A 67 -7.62 -19.18 20.78
C VAL A 67 -6.12 -19.05 20.50
N MET A 68 -5.40 -20.17 20.45
CA MET A 68 -3.95 -20.17 20.16
C MET A 68 -3.65 -19.69 18.73
N ILE A 69 -4.40 -20.18 17.74
CA ILE A 69 -4.24 -19.74 16.33
C ILE A 69 -4.51 -18.24 16.22
N THR A 70 -5.55 -17.75 16.88
CA THR A 70 -5.90 -16.32 16.89
C THR A 70 -4.81 -15.49 17.53
N ALA A 71 -4.24 -15.94 18.66
CA ALA A 71 -3.12 -15.28 19.31
C ALA A 71 -1.87 -15.21 18.43
N GLN A 72 -1.50 -16.31 17.74
CA GLN A 72 -0.39 -16.31 16.79
C GLN A 72 -0.65 -15.34 15.62
N LYS A 73 -1.86 -15.37 15.05
CA LYS A 73 -2.26 -14.48 13.97
C LYS A 73 -2.17 -13.01 14.38
N ALA A 74 -2.67 -12.67 15.57
CA ALA A 74 -2.57 -11.32 16.12
C ALA A 74 -1.11 -10.85 16.27
N SER A 75 -0.23 -11.72 16.78
CA SER A 75 1.20 -11.42 16.91
C SER A 75 1.86 -11.14 15.54
N VAL A 76 1.58 -11.96 14.53
CA VAL A 76 2.10 -11.75 13.17
C VAL A 76 1.54 -10.47 12.56
N THR A 77 0.24 -10.22 12.68
CA THR A 77 -0.41 -9.01 12.18
C THR A 77 0.14 -7.75 12.83
N LEU A 78 0.40 -7.76 14.15
CA LEU A 78 1.00 -6.64 14.85
C LEU A 78 2.41 -6.34 14.34
N ASN A 79 3.24 -7.37 14.16
CA ASN A 79 4.58 -7.20 13.60
C ASN A 79 4.54 -6.60 12.18
N THR A 80 3.62 -7.07 11.34
CA THR A 80 3.41 -6.50 10.01
C THR A 80 2.96 -5.04 10.09
N ALA A 81 2.02 -4.70 10.99
CA ALA A 81 1.56 -3.33 11.17
C ALA A 81 2.71 -2.39 11.61
N LEU A 82 3.61 -2.86 12.48
CA LEU A 82 4.81 -2.12 12.87
C LEU A 82 5.74 -1.87 11.67
N GLN A 83 5.93 -2.86 10.79
CA GLN A 83 6.73 -2.67 9.57
C GLN A 83 6.09 -1.67 8.62
N VAL A 84 4.77 -1.75 8.40
CA VAL A 84 4.03 -0.78 7.59
C VAL A 84 4.14 0.62 8.18
N ARG A 85 4.03 0.77 9.51
CA ARG A 85 4.24 2.04 10.21
C ARG A 85 5.64 2.59 9.96
N ASN A 86 6.68 1.76 10.10
CA ASN A 86 8.06 2.19 9.88
C ASN A 86 8.27 2.65 8.42
N LYS A 87 7.76 1.89 7.45
CA LYS A 87 7.84 2.25 6.02
C LYS A 87 7.08 3.54 5.69
N ALA A 88 5.94 3.78 6.34
CA ALA A 88 5.22 5.03 6.20
C ALA A 88 6.00 6.24 6.74
N VAL A 89 6.67 6.08 7.89
CA VAL A 89 7.52 7.13 8.47
C VAL A 89 8.73 7.40 7.57
N GLU A 90 9.38 6.35 7.05
CA GLU A 90 10.47 6.47 6.08
C GLU A 90 10.02 7.21 4.81
N ALA A 91 8.87 6.85 4.25
CA ALA A 91 8.32 7.52 3.07
C ALA A 91 8.03 9.01 3.32
N TYR A 92 7.50 9.35 4.51
CA TYR A 92 7.31 10.75 4.89
C TYR A 92 8.65 11.50 5.02
N GLN A 93 9.66 10.89 5.64
CA GLN A 93 10.99 11.48 5.76
C GLN A 93 11.65 11.68 4.39
N GLU A 94 11.50 10.73 3.47
CA GLU A 94 12.10 10.83 2.13
C GLU A 94 11.46 11.94 1.29
N ILE A 95 10.14 12.11 1.35
CA ILE A 95 9.45 13.24 0.71
C ILE A 95 9.99 14.58 1.25
N MET A 96 10.18 14.69 2.58
CA MET A 96 10.75 15.89 3.19
C MET A 96 12.20 16.15 2.73
N ARG A 97 12.99 15.11 2.48
CA ARG A 97 14.37 15.22 1.95
C ARG A 97 14.44 15.57 0.48
N MET A 98 13.43 15.21 -0.32
CA MET A 98 13.34 15.61 -1.74
C MET A 98 12.97 17.08 -1.94
N THR A 99 12.41 17.75 -0.93
CA THR A 99 11.83 19.11 -1.07
C THR A 99 12.77 20.24 -0.61
N VAL A 100 14.08 19.99 -0.52
CA VAL A 100 15.10 21.03 -0.24
C VAL A 100 15.95 21.35 -1.45
#